data_AF-A0A1J3D3J1-F1
#
_entry.id   AF-A0A1J3D3J1-F1
#
_cell.length_a   1.000
_cell.length_b   1.000
_cell.length_c   1.000
_cell.angle_alpha   90.00
_cell.angle_beta   90.00
_cell.angle_gamma   90.00
#
_symmetry.space_group_name_H-M   'P 1'
#
loop_
_entity.id
_entity.type
_entity.pdbx_description
1 polymer ?
#
loop_
_entity_poly.entity_id
_entity_poly.type
_entity_poly.pdbx_seq_one_letter_code
_entity_poly.pdbx_strand_id
1 'polypeptide(L)'
;FTSCYIWACPPLKGEDYILYCHPEIQKTPKSDKLREWYLAMLKKASKEGIVAETINLYDHFFMQTGECRAKVTAARLPYFDGDYWPGAAEDLIYQMSQEEDGRKGNKKGMLKKTITKRALKASGQTDLSGNASKDLLLMHKLGETIHPMKEDFIMVHLQPSCTHCCMLMVSGNRWVCSQCKHFQICDKCYEAEQRREDRERHPVNFKDKHALYPVEITDIPADTRDKDEILESEFFDTRQAFLSLCQGNHYQ
;
A
#
# COMPACT_ATOMS: atom_id res chain seq x y z
N PHE A 1 -0.74 13.69 -9.24
CA PHE A 1 -0.56 12.37 -8.58
C PHE A 1 -1.78 12.03 -7.74
N THR A 2 -2.04 10.75 -7.50
CA THR A 2 -3.23 10.27 -6.78
C THR A 2 -2.94 9.73 -5.38
N SER A 3 -1.72 9.25 -5.16
CA SER A 3 -1.25 8.72 -3.87
C SER A 3 0.16 9.16 -3.54
N CYS A 4 0.51 9.08 -2.26
CA CYS A 4 1.86 9.14 -1.73
C CYS A 4 2.07 7.92 -0.80
N TYR A 5 3.31 7.44 -0.72
CA TYR A 5 3.69 6.26 0.07
C TYR A 5 4.89 6.64 0.93
N ILE A 6 4.81 6.34 2.23
CA ILE A 6 5.84 6.66 3.21
C ILE A 6 6.18 5.40 3.98
N TRP A 7 7.45 5.00 3.94
CA TRP A 7 8.00 4.00 4.85
C TRP A 7 8.66 4.70 6.03
N ALA A 8 8.09 4.58 7.22
CA ALA A 8 8.59 5.16 8.46
C ALA A 8 9.78 4.35 9.02
N CYS A 9 10.90 4.38 8.29
CA CYS A 9 12.16 3.73 8.66
C CYS A 9 13.14 4.79 9.16
N PRO A 10 13.51 4.83 10.45
CA PRO A 10 14.64 5.64 10.91
C PRO A 10 15.98 4.95 10.55
N PRO A 11 17.07 5.71 10.36
CA PRO A 11 18.36 5.13 10.04
C PRO A 11 18.89 4.28 11.21
N LEU A 12 19.69 3.25 10.90
CA LEU A 12 20.34 2.46 11.93
C LEU A 12 21.44 3.27 12.63
N LYS A 13 21.85 2.80 13.81
CA LYS A 13 22.90 3.47 14.57
C LYS A 13 24.21 3.49 13.75
N GLY A 14 24.71 4.68 13.47
CA GLY A 14 25.93 4.89 12.69
C GLY A 14 25.70 5.00 11.17
N GLU A 15 24.45 4.99 10.73
CA GLU A 15 24.08 5.24 9.33
C GLU A 15 23.52 6.65 9.16
N ASP A 16 23.83 7.25 8.01
CA ASP A 16 23.31 8.54 7.58
C ASP A 16 22.49 8.37 6.31
N TYR A 17 21.29 8.95 6.24
CA TYR A 17 20.48 8.88 5.01
C TYR A 17 21.04 9.78 3.91
N ILE A 18 21.33 11.04 4.23
CA ILE A 18 21.73 12.08 3.26
C ILE A 18 22.95 12.86 3.76
N LEU A 19 22.86 13.46 4.96
CA LEU A 19 23.93 14.31 5.51
C LEU A 19 24.92 13.46 6.30
N TYR A 20 26.20 13.54 5.92
CA TYR A 20 27.27 12.82 6.59
C TYR A 20 27.58 13.46 7.94
N CYS A 21 27.69 12.64 9.00
CA CYS A 21 28.15 13.03 10.33
C CYS A 21 27.23 14.03 11.06
N HIS A 22 26.10 13.52 11.55
CA HIS A 22 25.17 14.33 12.34
C HIS A 22 25.77 14.80 13.68
N PRO A 23 25.34 15.97 14.21
CA PRO A 23 25.76 16.45 15.51
C PRO A 23 25.50 15.44 16.63
N GLU A 24 26.46 15.24 17.55
CA GLU A 24 26.33 14.25 18.64
C GLU A 24 25.11 14.47 19.55
N ILE A 25 24.64 15.72 19.65
CA ILE A 25 23.45 16.09 20.43
C ILE A 25 22.14 15.76 19.72
N GLN A 26 22.17 15.49 18.41
CA GLN A 26 20.99 15.14 17.62
C GLN A 26 20.58 13.70 17.89
N LYS A 27 19.35 13.52 18.35
CA LYS A 27 18.79 12.19 18.60
C LYS A 27 18.00 11.70 17.40
N THR A 28 18.34 10.52 16.89
CA THR A 28 17.53 9.82 15.90
C THR A 28 16.23 9.33 16.55
N PRO A 29 15.05 9.68 15.99
CA PRO A 29 13.79 9.16 16.52
C PRO A 29 13.70 7.64 16.32
N LYS A 30 13.06 6.96 17.28
CA LYS A 30 12.64 5.56 17.09
C LYS A 30 11.46 5.49 16.11
N SER A 31 11.18 4.31 15.55
CA SER A 31 10.14 4.14 14.52
C SER A 31 8.77 4.63 15.00
N ASP A 32 8.40 4.39 16.26
CA ASP A 32 7.15 4.88 16.84
C ASP A 32 7.05 6.42 16.85
N LYS A 33 8.12 7.11 17.22
CA LYS A 33 8.17 8.58 17.23
C LYS A 33 8.23 9.18 15.85
N LEU A 34 8.96 8.56 14.93
CA LEU A 34 8.99 8.97 13.53
C LEU A 34 7.59 8.82 12.89
N ARG A 35 6.91 7.70 13.16
CA ARG A 35 5.55 7.46 12.70
C ARG A 35 4.55 8.46 13.27
N GLU A 36 4.59 8.74 14.58
CA GLU A 36 3.76 9.78 15.21
C GLU A 36 3.94 11.15 14.52
N TRP A 37 5.18 11.50 14.16
CA TRP A 37 5.49 12.75 13.46
C TRP A 37 4.86 12.80 12.06
N TYR A 38 4.99 11.74 11.25
CA TYR A 38 4.33 11.66 9.94
C TYR A 38 2.81 11.74 10.06
N LEU A 39 2.21 11.01 11.00
CA LEU A 39 0.76 11.04 11.23
C LEU A 39 0.27 12.43 11.68
N ALA A 40 1.05 13.17 12.46
CA ALA A 40 0.73 14.55 12.83
C ALA A 40 0.73 15.49 11.61
N MET A 41 1.72 15.34 10.72
CA MET A 41 1.78 16.07 9.45
C MET A 41 0.58 15.75 8.55
N LEU A 42 0.26 14.46 8.37
CA LEU A 42 -0.86 14.02 7.54
C LEU A 42 -2.22 14.44 8.12
N LYS A 43 -2.36 14.46 9.44
CA LYS A 43 -3.55 14.98 10.11
C LYS A 43 -3.78 16.47 9.82
N LYS A 44 -2.70 17.27 9.75
CA LYS A 44 -2.79 18.67 9.32
C LYS A 44 -3.21 18.74 7.84
N ALA A 45 -2.55 18.00 6.96
CA ALA A 45 -2.87 17.98 5.54
C ALA A 45 -4.32 17.53 5.24
N SER A 46 -4.87 16.60 6.02
CA SER A 46 -6.27 16.18 5.92
C SER A 46 -7.24 17.30 6.33
N LYS A 47 -6.95 18.05 7.40
CA LYS A 47 -7.75 19.22 7.79
C LYS A 47 -7.74 20.34 6.74
N GLU A 48 -6.67 20.42 5.98
CA GLU A 48 -6.48 21.39 4.88
C GLU A 48 -7.08 20.89 3.56
N GLY A 49 -7.70 19.70 3.54
CA GLY A 49 -8.32 19.14 2.33
C GLY A 49 -7.33 18.61 1.29
N ILE A 50 -6.04 18.48 1.65
CA ILE A 50 -4.98 17.97 0.76
C ILE A 50 -5.01 16.44 0.72
N VAL A 51 -5.19 15.81 1.89
CA VAL A 51 -5.24 14.35 2.03
C VAL A 51 -6.70 13.90 2.14
N ALA A 52 -7.12 13.07 1.20
CA ALA A 52 -8.46 12.48 1.18
C ALA A 52 -8.58 11.35 2.21
N GLU A 53 -7.55 10.50 2.33
CA GLU A 53 -7.54 9.35 3.24
C GLU A 53 -6.10 8.97 3.60
N THR A 54 -5.91 8.47 4.84
CA THR A 54 -4.66 7.85 5.28
C THR A 54 -4.97 6.43 5.72
N ILE A 55 -4.27 5.46 5.12
CA ILE A 55 -4.38 4.03 5.38
C ILE A 55 -2.97 3.43 5.42
N ASN A 56 -2.82 2.16 5.78
CA ASN A 56 -1.55 1.44 5.62
C ASN A 56 -1.61 0.40 4.49
N LEU A 57 -0.44 -0.01 4.01
CA LEU A 57 -0.30 -0.99 2.93
C LEU A 57 -1.04 -2.30 3.24
N TYR A 58 -0.96 -2.78 4.49
CA TYR A 58 -1.58 -4.03 4.92
C TYR A 58 -3.11 -3.95 4.84
N ASP A 59 -3.71 -2.93 5.47
CA ASP A 59 -5.15 -2.76 5.53
C ASP A 59 -5.74 -2.47 4.15
N HIS A 60 -4.99 -1.86 3.22
CA HIS A 60 -5.44 -1.60 1.86
C HIS A 60 -5.41 -2.84 0.94
N PHE A 61 -4.35 -3.66 0.99
CA PHE A 61 -4.12 -4.73 0.01
C PHE A 61 -4.32 -6.15 0.56
N PHE A 62 -4.14 -6.35 1.87
CA PHE A 62 -4.15 -7.68 2.49
C PHE A 62 -5.41 -7.94 3.31
N MET A 63 -6.13 -6.88 3.71
CA MET A 63 -7.42 -7.00 4.37
C MET A 63 -8.57 -6.82 3.38
N GLN A 64 -9.53 -7.75 3.40
CA GLN A 64 -10.83 -7.56 2.77
C GLN A 64 -11.76 -6.85 3.76
N THR A 65 -11.61 -5.53 3.89
CA THR A 65 -12.51 -4.75 4.75
C THR A 65 -13.79 -4.35 4.02
N GLY A 66 -14.92 -4.46 4.72
CA GLY A 66 -16.21 -3.93 4.26
C GLY A 66 -16.72 -4.61 3.00
N GLU A 67 -17.13 -3.80 2.02
CA GLU A 67 -17.70 -4.28 0.76
C GLU A 67 -16.69 -4.28 -0.39
N CYS A 68 -15.39 -4.37 -0.09
CA CYS A 68 -14.37 -4.52 -1.11
C CYS A 68 -14.57 -5.83 -1.88
N ARG A 69 -14.57 -5.75 -3.22
CA ARG A 69 -14.75 -6.88 -4.14
C ARG A 69 -13.54 -7.06 -5.05
N ALA A 70 -12.46 -6.35 -4.78
CA ALA A 70 -11.27 -6.34 -5.60
C ALA A 70 -10.45 -7.61 -5.30
N LYS A 71 -10.13 -8.39 -6.34
CA LYS A 71 -9.10 -9.43 -6.21
C LYS A 71 -7.74 -8.73 -6.19
N VAL A 72 -7.02 -8.85 -5.08
CA VAL A 72 -5.66 -8.28 -4.95
C VAL A 72 -4.65 -9.38 -5.24
N THR A 73 -3.75 -9.09 -6.15
CA THR A 73 -2.60 -9.93 -6.51
C THR A 73 -1.32 -9.13 -6.26
N ALA A 74 -0.15 -9.77 -6.26
CA ALA A 74 1.12 -9.09 -6.04
C ALA A 74 1.36 -7.96 -7.05
N ALA A 75 0.87 -8.13 -8.29
CA ALA A 75 0.97 -7.12 -9.35
C ALA A 75 0.18 -5.83 -9.10
N ARG A 76 -0.68 -5.79 -8.07
CA ARG A 76 -1.41 -4.58 -7.67
C ARG A 76 -0.70 -3.78 -6.58
N LEU A 77 0.35 -4.33 -5.96
CA LEU A 77 1.14 -3.60 -4.96
C LEU A 77 2.04 -2.57 -5.66
N PRO A 78 2.21 -1.38 -5.07
CA PRO A 78 3.03 -0.33 -5.65
C PRO A 78 4.52 -0.71 -5.56
N TYR A 79 5.19 -0.90 -6.69
CA TYR A 79 6.60 -1.28 -6.73
C TYR A 79 7.48 -0.03 -6.78
N PHE A 80 8.30 0.18 -5.75
CA PHE A 80 9.29 1.27 -5.69
C PHE A 80 10.68 0.70 -5.43
N ASP A 81 11.69 1.30 -6.06
CA ASP A 81 13.09 0.92 -5.83
C ASP A 81 13.50 1.24 -4.39
N GLY A 82 14.21 0.30 -3.76
CA GLY A 82 14.64 0.40 -2.36
C GLY A 82 13.54 0.27 -1.30
N ASP A 83 12.29 -0.02 -1.67
CA ASP A 83 11.20 -0.29 -0.72
C ASP A 83 11.32 -1.69 -0.11
N TYR A 84 10.64 -1.92 1.01
CA TYR A 84 10.73 -3.16 1.79
C TYR A 84 10.09 -4.36 1.09
N TRP A 85 8.86 -4.20 0.59
CA TRP A 85 8.05 -5.35 0.19
C TRP A 85 8.56 -6.08 -1.07
N PRO A 86 9.18 -5.43 -2.08
CA PRO A 86 9.74 -6.14 -3.23
C PRO A 86 10.80 -7.16 -2.83
N GLY A 87 11.77 -6.75 -2.00
CA GLY A 87 12.82 -7.65 -1.50
C GLY A 87 12.25 -8.79 -0.65
N ALA A 88 11.27 -8.50 0.22
CA ALA A 88 10.58 -9.52 0.98
C ALA A 88 9.82 -10.53 0.08
N ALA A 89 9.19 -10.06 -1.00
CA ALA A 89 8.50 -10.91 -1.95
C ALA A 89 9.48 -11.80 -2.74
N GLU A 90 10.63 -11.26 -3.17
CA GLU A 90 11.69 -12.02 -3.85
C GLU A 90 12.24 -13.14 -2.97
N ASP A 91 12.55 -12.85 -1.70
CA ASP A 91 12.99 -13.83 -0.72
C ASP A 91 11.96 -14.95 -0.53
N LEU A 92 10.68 -14.61 -0.45
CA LEU A 92 9.59 -15.58 -0.32
C LEU A 92 9.43 -16.45 -1.57
N ILE A 93 9.53 -15.86 -2.77
CA ILE A 93 9.49 -16.59 -4.04
C ILE A 93 10.64 -17.60 -4.11
N TYR A 94 11.86 -17.17 -3.75
CA TYR A 94 13.03 -18.04 -3.70
C TYR A 94 12.86 -19.19 -2.70
N GLN A 95 12.31 -18.92 -1.51
CA GLN A 95 12.00 -19.97 -0.54
C GLN A 95 10.96 -20.97 -1.06
N MET A 96 9.92 -20.48 -1.74
CA MET A 96 8.86 -21.31 -2.32
C MET A 96 9.40 -22.22 -3.43
N SER A 97 10.33 -21.76 -4.28
CA SER A 97 10.95 -22.63 -5.29
C SER A 97 11.82 -23.73 -4.68
N GLN A 98 12.54 -23.43 -3.60
CA GLN A 98 13.37 -24.43 -2.90
C GLN A 98 12.53 -25.52 -2.21
N GLU A 99 11.33 -25.17 -1.72
CA GLU A 99 10.37 -26.11 -1.16
C GLU A 99 9.78 -27.06 -2.22
N GLU A 100 9.56 -26.56 -3.45
CA GLU A 100 9.11 -27.37 -4.60
C GLU A 100 10.19 -28.39 -5.05
N ASP A 101 11.47 -28.00 -5.01
CA ASP A 101 12.61 -28.83 -5.42
C ASP A 101 13.10 -29.83 -4.34
N GLY A 102 12.44 -29.88 -3.18
CA GLY A 102 12.73 -30.84 -2.10
C GLY A 102 14.05 -30.60 -1.34
N ARG A 103 14.71 -29.46 -1.57
CA ARG A 103 15.98 -29.10 -0.91
C ARG A 103 15.72 -28.44 0.44
N LYS A 104 15.52 -29.25 1.48
CA LYS A 104 15.34 -28.74 2.86
C LYS A 104 16.61 -28.06 3.39
N GLY A 105 16.63 -26.73 3.40
CA GLY A 105 17.52 -25.94 4.25
C GLY A 105 17.03 -25.96 5.70
N ASN A 106 17.84 -26.47 6.62
CA ASN A 106 17.57 -26.43 8.05
C ASN A 106 17.66 -24.98 8.58
N LYS A 107 16.53 -24.31 8.82
CA LYS A 107 16.45 -23.22 9.80
C LYS A 107 15.21 -23.37 10.69
N LYS A 108 15.46 -23.41 11.99
CA LYS A 108 14.46 -23.43 13.08
C LYS A 108 13.79 -22.07 13.22
N GLY A 109 12.46 -22.06 13.37
CA GLY A 109 11.75 -21.06 14.18
C GLY A 109 10.80 -20.12 13.45
N MET A 110 9.63 -20.63 13.01
CA MET A 110 8.34 -19.98 13.27
C MET A 110 7.22 -21.01 13.08
N LEU A 111 6.20 -20.97 13.94
CA LEU A 111 5.13 -21.97 14.06
C LEU A 111 4.46 -22.26 12.71
N LYS A 112 4.71 -23.45 12.15
CA LYS A 112 4.01 -23.97 10.97
C LYS A 112 2.54 -24.20 11.28
N LYS A 113 1.67 -23.27 10.90
CA LYS A 113 0.31 -23.63 10.49
C LYS A 113 0.34 -23.92 9.00
N THR A 114 0.48 -25.19 8.65
CA THR A 114 0.28 -25.67 7.28
C THR A 114 -1.14 -25.32 6.86
N ILE A 115 -1.30 -24.27 6.07
CA ILE A 115 -2.58 -23.95 5.42
C ILE A 115 -2.82 -25.07 4.41
N THR A 116 -3.69 -26.01 4.80
CA THR A 116 -4.14 -27.06 3.89
C THR A 116 -4.90 -26.42 2.73
N LYS A 117 -4.82 -27.01 1.53
CA LYS A 117 -5.59 -26.60 0.33
C LYS A 117 -7.11 -26.42 0.57
N ARG A 118 -7.65 -26.88 1.71
CA ARG A 118 -9.03 -26.64 2.16
C ARG A 118 -9.29 -25.21 2.66
N ALA A 119 -8.32 -24.55 3.30
CA ALA A 119 -8.49 -23.18 3.79
C ALA A 119 -8.50 -22.15 2.64
N LEU A 120 -7.74 -22.40 1.57
CA LEU A 120 -7.76 -21.60 0.34
C LEU A 120 -9.11 -21.67 -0.40
N LYS A 121 -9.84 -22.79 -0.27
CA LYS A 121 -11.21 -22.93 -0.82
C LYS A 121 -12.27 -22.17 -0.03
N ALA A 122 -12.05 -21.88 1.25
CA ALA A 122 -13.00 -21.13 2.08
C ALA A 122 -13.10 -19.65 1.71
N SER A 123 -12.17 -19.13 0.88
CA SER A 123 -12.17 -17.76 0.35
C SER A 123 -12.81 -17.63 -1.05
N GLY A 124 -13.51 -18.67 -1.54
CA GLY A 124 -14.43 -18.55 -2.67
C GLY A 124 -13.81 -18.36 -4.07
N GLN A 125 -12.56 -18.79 -4.30
CA GLN A 125 -11.91 -18.65 -5.62
C GLN A 125 -11.75 -20.00 -6.34
N THR A 126 -12.39 -20.13 -7.51
CA THR A 126 -12.54 -21.38 -8.28
C THR A 126 -11.46 -21.63 -9.34
N ASP A 127 -10.57 -20.67 -9.62
CA ASP A 127 -9.56 -20.83 -10.68
C ASP A 127 -8.20 -21.28 -10.14
N LEU A 128 -7.94 -22.58 -10.27
CA LEU A 128 -6.68 -23.25 -9.90
C LEU A 128 -5.75 -23.39 -11.13
N SER A 129 -5.44 -22.27 -11.78
CA SER A 129 -4.20 -22.18 -12.57
C SER A 129 -3.01 -22.25 -11.59
N GLY A 130 -1.94 -22.96 -11.95
CA GLY A 130 -0.74 -23.07 -11.12
C GLY A 130 -0.24 -21.70 -10.64
N ASN A 131 -0.22 -20.72 -11.54
CA ASN A 131 0.24 -19.35 -11.24
C ASN A 131 -0.72 -18.61 -10.28
N ALA A 132 -2.04 -18.78 -10.42
CA ALA A 132 -3.00 -18.16 -9.52
C ALA A 132 -2.87 -18.70 -8.08
N SER A 133 -2.52 -19.99 -7.93
CA SER A 133 -2.25 -20.57 -6.61
C SER A 133 -0.94 -20.09 -5.99
N LYS A 134 0.08 -19.80 -6.80
CA LYS A 134 1.37 -19.24 -6.34
C LYS A 134 1.23 -17.79 -5.89
N ASP A 135 0.52 -16.96 -6.65
CA ASP A 135 0.24 -15.56 -6.26
C ASP A 135 -0.55 -15.50 -4.94
N LEU A 136 -1.58 -16.33 -4.79
CA LEU A 136 -2.36 -16.39 -3.54
C LEU A 136 -1.50 -16.80 -2.34
N LEU A 137 -0.60 -17.77 -2.52
CA LEU A 137 0.31 -18.20 -1.46
C LEU A 137 1.35 -17.11 -1.15
N LEU A 138 1.90 -16.44 -2.17
CA LEU A 138 2.83 -15.34 -2.00
C LEU A 138 2.18 -14.19 -1.23
N MET A 139 1.00 -13.74 -1.67
CA MET A 139 0.24 -12.68 -1.01
C MET A 139 -0.09 -13.02 0.44
N HIS A 140 -0.42 -14.28 0.73
CA HIS A 140 -0.63 -14.73 2.11
C HIS A 140 0.64 -14.60 2.95
N LYS A 141 1.76 -15.19 2.49
CA LYS A 141 3.04 -15.15 3.24
C LYS A 141 3.56 -13.72 3.40
N LEU A 142 3.45 -12.91 2.34
CA LEU A 142 3.85 -11.50 2.37
C LEU A 142 3.01 -10.70 3.36
N GLY A 143 1.70 -10.95 3.41
CA GLY A 143 0.81 -10.34 4.40
C GLY A 143 1.22 -10.68 5.83
N GLU A 144 1.55 -11.94 6.12
CA GLU A 144 2.06 -12.36 7.43
C GLU A 144 3.38 -11.66 7.79
N THR A 145 4.27 -11.45 6.82
CA THR A 145 5.54 -10.75 7.02
C THR A 145 5.33 -9.26 7.30
N ILE A 146 4.41 -8.59 6.59
CA ILE A 146 4.17 -7.14 6.71
C ILE A 146 3.35 -6.80 7.96
N HIS A 147 2.41 -7.67 8.37
CA HIS A 147 1.45 -7.39 9.45
C HIS A 147 2.07 -6.83 10.74
N PRO A 148 3.18 -7.37 11.29
CA PRO A 148 3.78 -6.86 12.54
C PRO A 148 4.31 -5.43 12.46
N MET A 149 4.59 -4.94 11.26
CA MET A 149 5.15 -3.61 10.97
C MET A 149 4.21 -2.78 10.08
N LYS A 150 2.93 -3.16 10.00
CA LYS A 150 1.99 -2.53 9.08
C LYS A 150 1.87 -1.02 9.24
N GLU A 151 1.99 -0.54 10.48
CA GLU A 151 1.88 0.89 10.81
C GLU A 151 3.07 1.71 10.27
N ASP A 152 4.18 1.06 9.91
CA ASP A 152 5.34 1.73 9.32
C ASP A 152 5.19 1.98 7.81
N PHE A 153 4.20 1.35 7.14
CA PHE A 153 3.91 1.53 5.72
C PHE A 153 2.67 2.40 5.52
N ILE A 154 2.86 3.71 5.50
CA ILE A 154 1.78 4.68 5.40
C ILE A 154 1.46 4.92 3.92
N MET A 155 0.20 4.72 3.56
CA MET A 155 -0.35 5.04 2.25
C MET A 155 -1.30 6.23 2.37
N VAL A 156 -1.07 7.24 1.55
CA VAL A 156 -1.78 8.51 1.59
C VAL A 156 -2.53 8.65 0.28
N HIS A 157 -3.86 8.65 0.33
CA HIS A 157 -4.68 8.96 -0.83
C HIS A 157 -4.86 10.47 -0.93
N LEU A 158 -4.45 11.03 -2.07
CA LEU A 158 -4.73 12.42 -2.44
C LEU A 158 -6.08 12.55 -3.15
N GLN A 159 -6.65 11.43 -3.60
CA GLN A 159 -7.95 11.36 -4.28
C GLN A 159 -8.85 10.29 -3.66
N PRO A 160 -10.19 10.42 -3.77
CA PRO A 160 -11.12 9.43 -3.25
C PRO A 160 -10.91 8.02 -3.82
N SER A 161 -10.93 7.01 -2.95
CA SER A 161 -10.83 5.59 -3.32
C SER A 161 -12.21 4.96 -3.49
N CYS A 162 -12.38 4.11 -4.50
CA CYS A 162 -13.60 3.32 -4.69
C CYS A 162 -13.64 2.14 -3.70
N THR A 163 -14.69 2.03 -2.89
CA THR A 163 -14.86 0.97 -1.88
C THR A 163 -14.87 -0.43 -2.49
N HIS A 164 -15.37 -0.62 -3.72
CA HIS A 164 -15.45 -1.95 -4.33
C HIS A 164 -14.16 -2.41 -5.00
N CYS A 165 -13.49 -1.55 -5.77
CA CYS A 165 -12.32 -1.95 -6.56
C CYS A 165 -10.98 -1.45 -5.99
N CYS A 166 -11.02 -0.60 -4.96
CA CYS A 166 -9.88 0.11 -4.37
C CYS A 166 -9.13 1.05 -5.33
N MET A 167 -9.67 1.31 -6.52
CA MET A 167 -9.04 2.24 -7.46
C MET A 167 -9.34 3.69 -7.03
N LEU A 168 -8.32 4.54 -7.13
CA LEU A 168 -8.50 5.98 -6.94
C LEU A 168 -9.23 6.59 -8.13
N MET A 169 -10.16 7.49 -7.83
CA MET A 169 -11.04 8.10 -8.80
C MET A 169 -10.51 9.49 -9.16
N VAL A 170 -10.22 9.71 -10.44
CA VAL A 170 -9.60 10.96 -10.95
C VAL A 170 -10.44 11.68 -12.01
N SER A 171 -11.52 11.06 -12.46
CA SER A 171 -12.39 11.57 -13.52
C SER A 171 -13.75 10.90 -13.43
N GLY A 172 -14.77 11.51 -14.03
CA GLY A 172 -16.14 10.97 -14.01
C GLY A 172 -16.84 11.25 -12.69
N ASN A 173 -17.72 10.35 -12.25
CA ASN A 173 -18.45 10.51 -11.00
C ASN A 173 -17.97 9.54 -9.93
N ARG A 174 -17.93 10.04 -8.70
CA ARG A 174 -17.95 9.20 -7.50
C ARG A 174 -19.39 9.11 -6.99
N TRP A 175 -19.87 7.89 -6.81
CA TRP A 175 -21.22 7.59 -6.34
C TRP A 175 -21.19 7.40 -4.83
N VAL A 176 -21.76 8.33 -4.09
CA VAL A 176 -21.67 8.39 -2.62
C VAL A 176 -22.96 7.94 -1.96
N CYS A 177 -22.82 7.25 -0.83
CA CYS A 177 -23.94 6.93 0.05
C CYS A 177 -24.12 8.02 1.10
N SER A 178 -25.33 8.55 1.27
CA SER A 178 -25.61 9.57 2.29
C SER A 178 -25.72 9.00 3.71
N GLN A 179 -25.93 7.68 3.84
CA GLN A 179 -26.18 7.00 5.12
C GLN A 179 -24.94 6.27 5.65
N CYS A 180 -24.06 5.79 4.75
CA CYS A 180 -22.85 5.07 5.11
C CYS A 180 -21.63 5.98 5.00
N LYS A 181 -21.02 6.29 6.14
CA LYS A 181 -19.79 7.09 6.18
C LYS A 181 -18.68 6.38 5.38
N HIS A 182 -18.05 7.11 4.46
CA HIS A 182 -16.96 6.66 3.59
C HIS A 182 -17.31 5.59 2.54
N PHE A 183 -18.60 5.29 2.30
CA PHE A 183 -18.96 4.45 1.16
C PHE A 183 -19.06 5.30 -0.11
N GLN A 184 -18.20 5.01 -1.07
CA GLN A 184 -18.21 5.65 -2.38
C GLN A 184 -17.66 4.70 -3.44
N ILE A 185 -18.24 4.71 -4.64
CA ILE A 185 -17.83 3.82 -5.72
C ILE A 185 -17.70 4.57 -7.05
N CYS A 186 -16.82 4.11 -7.93
CA CYS A 186 -16.64 4.71 -9.26
C CYS A 186 -17.78 4.34 -10.20
N ASP A 187 -17.90 5.03 -11.34
CA ASP A 187 -18.92 4.77 -12.37
C ASP A 187 -19.03 3.28 -12.75
N LYS A 188 -17.90 2.62 -13.03
CA LYS A 188 -17.86 1.20 -13.40
C LYS A 188 -18.43 0.31 -12.29
N CYS A 189 -18.09 0.61 -11.04
CA CYS A 189 -18.58 -0.15 -9.90
C CYS A 189 -20.05 0.15 -9.61
N TYR A 190 -20.51 1.37 -9.84
CA TYR A 190 -21.92 1.73 -9.74
C TYR A 190 -22.78 1.00 -10.77
N GLU A 191 -22.36 0.95 -12.04
CA GLU A 191 -23.06 0.18 -13.07
C GLU A 191 -23.17 -1.31 -12.70
N ALA A 192 -22.07 -1.89 -12.21
CA ALA A 192 -22.06 -3.27 -11.74
C ALA A 192 -23.00 -3.45 -10.54
N GLU A 193 -23.05 -2.48 -9.62
CA GLU A 193 -23.90 -2.49 -8.43
C GLU A 193 -25.40 -2.47 -8.78
N GLN A 194 -25.80 -1.73 -9.81
CA GLN A 194 -27.20 -1.69 -10.26
C GLN A 194 -27.69 -3.02 -10.84
N ARG A 195 -26.78 -3.84 -11.37
CA ARG A 195 -27.11 -5.15 -11.97
C ARG A 195 -27.13 -6.30 -10.96
N ARG A 196 -26.81 -6.04 -9.69
CA ARG A 196 -26.76 -7.06 -8.65
C ARG A 196 -28.11 -7.42 -8.10
N GLU A 197 -28.19 -8.65 -7.58
CA GLU A 197 -29.32 -9.08 -6.78
C GLU A 197 -29.47 -8.21 -5.54
N ASP A 198 -30.72 -7.98 -5.15
CA ASP A 198 -31.10 -7.07 -4.06
C ASP A 198 -30.38 -7.31 -2.73
N ARG A 199 -30.06 -8.57 -2.42
CA ARG A 199 -29.35 -8.98 -1.19
C ARG A 199 -27.85 -8.68 -1.19
N GLU A 200 -27.26 -8.53 -2.39
CA GLU A 200 -25.84 -8.25 -2.57
C GLU A 200 -25.55 -6.76 -2.75
N ARG A 201 -26.62 -5.96 -2.87
CA ARG A 201 -26.52 -4.52 -3.02
C ARG A 201 -26.15 -3.84 -1.71
N HIS A 202 -25.47 -2.71 -1.82
CA HIS A 202 -25.13 -1.86 -0.70
C HIS A 202 -26.39 -1.35 0.06
N PRO A 203 -26.43 -1.46 1.39
CA PRO A 203 -25.47 -2.12 2.25
C PRO A 203 -25.62 -3.64 2.25
N VAL A 204 -24.51 -4.36 2.09
CA VAL A 204 -24.51 -5.82 2.04
C VAL A 204 -25.10 -6.39 3.34
N ASN A 205 -26.03 -7.34 3.22
CA ASN A 205 -26.75 -8.00 4.32
C ASN A 205 -27.75 -7.12 5.11
N PHE A 206 -28.13 -5.95 4.61
CA PHE A 206 -29.22 -5.14 5.17
C PHE A 206 -30.48 -5.23 4.33
N LYS A 207 -31.64 -5.07 4.98
CA LYS A 207 -32.95 -5.11 4.31
C LYS A 207 -33.23 -3.84 3.50
N ASP A 208 -32.77 -2.69 3.99
CA ASP A 208 -32.98 -1.40 3.36
C ASP A 208 -31.78 -1.03 2.50
N LYS A 209 -32.02 -0.84 1.20
CA LYS A 209 -30.97 -0.42 0.26
C LYS A 209 -30.73 1.06 0.39
N HIS A 210 -29.46 1.44 0.31
CA HIS A 210 -29.10 2.84 0.31
C HIS A 210 -28.99 3.35 -1.13
N ALA A 211 -29.62 4.49 -1.40
CA ALA A 211 -29.45 5.18 -2.67
C ALA A 211 -28.06 5.80 -2.74
N LEU A 212 -27.45 5.74 -3.93
CA LEU A 212 -26.18 6.36 -4.23
C LEU A 212 -26.40 7.57 -5.14
N TYR A 213 -25.66 8.64 -4.88
CA TYR A 213 -25.80 9.90 -5.59
C TYR A 213 -24.49 10.25 -6.29
N PRO A 214 -24.54 10.74 -7.54
CA PRO A 214 -23.33 11.10 -8.26
C PRO A 214 -22.77 12.41 -7.69
N VAL A 215 -21.45 12.45 -7.52
CA VAL A 215 -20.67 13.65 -7.28
C VAL A 215 -19.60 13.70 -8.35
N GLU A 216 -19.63 14.73 -9.20
CA GLU A 216 -18.65 14.91 -10.26
C GLU A 216 -17.26 15.15 -9.66
N ILE A 217 -16.24 14.56 -10.28
CA ILE A 217 -14.84 14.75 -9.90
C ILE A 217 -14.29 15.89 -10.76
N THR A 218 -14.12 17.06 -10.15
CA THR A 218 -13.57 18.26 -10.79
C THR A 218 -12.16 18.56 -10.27
N ASP A 219 -11.48 19.49 -10.94
CA ASP A 219 -10.22 20.10 -10.48
C ASP A 219 -9.00 19.15 -10.39
N ILE A 220 -9.04 18.02 -11.10
CA ILE A 220 -7.87 17.12 -11.26
C ILE A 220 -7.30 17.28 -12.68
N PRO A 221 -6.02 17.65 -12.82
CA PRO A 221 -5.36 17.71 -14.13
C PRO A 221 -5.41 16.35 -14.85
N ALA A 222 -5.62 16.38 -16.16
CA ALA A 222 -5.69 15.18 -16.99
C ALA A 222 -4.33 14.48 -17.15
N ASP A 223 -3.23 15.20 -16.96
CA ASP A 223 -1.87 14.68 -17.01
C ASP A 223 -1.05 15.13 -15.79
N THR A 224 0.15 14.56 -15.64
CA THR A 224 1.11 14.91 -14.60
C THR A 224 2.30 15.67 -15.19
N ARG A 225 2.07 16.49 -16.22
CA ARG A 225 3.15 17.21 -16.88
C ARG A 225 3.82 18.17 -15.90
N ASP A 226 5.09 17.90 -15.62
CA ASP A 226 5.94 18.80 -14.88
C ASP A 226 6.37 19.96 -15.79
N LYS A 227 6.39 21.17 -15.24
CA LYS A 227 6.81 22.39 -15.95
C LYS A 227 8.25 22.76 -15.63
N ASP A 228 8.83 22.15 -14.61
CA ASP A 228 10.21 22.40 -14.21
C ASP A 228 11.17 21.69 -15.17
N GLU A 229 12.34 22.30 -15.38
CA GLU A 229 13.39 21.72 -16.20
C GLU A 229 14.05 20.53 -15.48
N ILE A 230 14.55 19.57 -16.24
CA ILE A 230 15.34 18.47 -15.67
C ILE A 230 16.69 19.04 -15.23
N LEU A 231 16.95 18.99 -13.92
CA LEU A 231 18.22 19.40 -13.33
C LEU A 231 19.12 18.18 -13.17
N GLU A 232 20.19 18.11 -13.97
CA GLU A 232 21.18 17.04 -13.89
C GLU A 232 22.31 17.42 -12.94
N SER A 233 22.65 16.52 -12.01
CA SER A 233 23.80 16.69 -11.10
C SER A 233 24.33 15.35 -10.64
N GLU A 234 25.59 15.06 -10.95
CA GLU A 234 26.27 13.83 -10.53
C GLU A 234 26.33 13.66 -9.00
N PHE A 235 26.25 14.77 -8.25
CA PHE A 235 26.30 14.76 -6.79
C PHE A 235 24.93 14.58 -6.14
N PHE A 236 23.85 15.00 -6.81
CA PHE A 236 22.48 14.96 -6.26
C PHE A 236 21.59 13.90 -6.90
N ASP A 237 22.13 13.11 -7.83
CA ASP A 237 21.40 12.01 -8.49
C ASP A 237 21.00 10.90 -7.50
N THR A 238 21.91 10.53 -6.58
CA THR A 238 21.62 9.55 -5.53
C THR A 238 22.14 10.01 -4.18
N ARG A 239 21.49 9.53 -3.11
CA ARG A 239 21.98 9.76 -1.74
C ARG A 239 23.43 9.28 -1.55
N GLN A 240 23.81 8.20 -2.23
CA GLN A 240 25.14 7.61 -2.11
C GLN A 240 26.21 8.49 -2.76
N ALA A 241 25.91 9.10 -3.91
CA ALA A 241 26.81 10.04 -4.56
C ALA A 241 27.09 11.25 -3.64
N PHE A 242 26.04 11.83 -3.06
CA PHE A 242 26.19 12.96 -2.15
C PHE A 242 26.97 12.59 -0.86
N LEU A 243 26.64 11.46 -0.24
CA LEU A 243 27.38 10.96 0.93
C LEU A 243 28.86 10.73 0.62
N SER A 244 29.16 10.15 -0.55
CA SER A 244 30.54 9.86 -0.96
C SER A 244 31.34 11.14 -1.21
N LEU A 245 30.70 12.17 -1.77
CA LEU A 245 31.28 13.51 -1.90
C LEU A 245 31.65 14.09 -0.51
N CYS A 246 30.70 14.08 0.43
CA CYS A 246 30.91 14.63 1.77
C CYS A 246 31.99 13.87 2.54
N GLN A 247 31.99 12.53 2.46
CA GLN A 247 33.00 11.68 3.11
C GLN A 247 34.39 11.92 2.51
N GLY A 248 34.51 11.96 1.18
CA GLY A 248 35.78 12.17 0.49
C GLY A 248 36.40 13.53 0.73
N ASN A 249 35.58 14.55 1.01
CA ASN A 249 36.04 15.93 1.26
C ASN A 249 35.97 16.38 2.72
N HIS A 250 35.58 15.48 3.64
CA HIS A 250 35.41 15.77 5.07
C HIS A 250 34.42 16.91 5.37
N TYR A 251 33.29 16.95 4.66
CA TYR A 251 32.19 17.89 4.94
C TYR A 251 31.25 17.32 6.00
N GLN A 252 31.17 17.98 7.16
CA GLN A 252 30.29 17.67 8.29
C GLN A 252 29.37 18.85 8.58
#